data_AF-A0A5B8VDA0-F1
#
_entry.id   AF-A0A5B8VDA0-F1
#
_cell.length_a   1.000
_cell.length_b   1.000
_cell.length_c   1.000
_cell.angle_alpha   90.00
_cell.angle_beta   90.00
_cell.angle_gamma   90.00
#
_symmetry.space_group_name_H-M   'P 1'
#
loop_
_entity.id
_entity.type
_entity.pdbx_description
1 polymer ?
#
loop_
_entity_poly.entity_id
_entity_poly.type
_entity_poly.pdbx_seq_one_letter_code
_entity_poly.pdbx_strand_id
1 'polypeptide(L)'
;MAVKGGTPKHYHTSFSETFIPVEGTLGVDVGKEQLRLIPGEIAVAPKNVVHRFYNPGTTPIRFQVKIAPAESRFLESLCIGYGLADDGLTNNKGIPAKLDHLAVLMEHADSRFTGFLALIEPILLRRAVRARKKGVMNALREKYCR
;
A
#
# COMPACT_ATOMS: atom_id res chain seq x y z
N MET A 1 13.76 -1.20 -0.79
CA MET A 1 13.09 0.07 -1.19
C MET A 1 14.12 1.07 -1.66
N ALA A 2 13.92 1.62 -2.86
CA ALA A 2 14.82 2.60 -3.48
C ALA A 2 14.80 3.94 -2.74
N VAL A 3 15.75 4.82 -3.09
CA VAL A 3 15.81 6.20 -2.63
C VAL A 3 14.54 6.94 -3.07
N LYS A 4 13.98 7.79 -2.20
CA LYS A 4 12.66 8.45 -2.37
C LYS A 4 11.46 7.48 -2.47
N GLY A 5 11.66 6.18 -2.25
CA GLY A 5 10.58 5.22 -2.15
C GLY A 5 9.80 5.37 -0.83
N GLY A 6 8.53 4.99 -0.86
CA GLY A 6 7.67 4.99 0.32
C GLY A 6 6.20 4.98 -0.04
N THR A 7 5.36 5.02 0.99
CA THR A 7 3.91 5.10 0.86
C THR A 7 3.39 6.50 1.21
N PRO A 8 2.26 6.92 0.61
CA PRO A 8 1.52 8.08 1.11
C PRO A 8 0.96 7.78 2.51
N LYS A 9 0.54 8.82 3.25
CA LYS A 9 -0.15 8.61 4.52
C LYS A 9 -1.49 7.90 4.30
N HIS A 10 -1.67 6.76 4.94
CA HIS A 10 -2.86 5.92 4.83
C HIS A 10 -3.14 5.18 6.15
N TYR A 11 -4.26 4.46 6.22
CA TYR A 11 -4.55 3.54 7.32
C TYR A 11 -5.32 2.33 6.80
N HIS A 12 -5.33 1.26 7.60
CA HIS A 12 -6.07 0.03 7.34
C HIS A 12 -7.15 -0.16 8.39
N THR A 13 -8.31 -0.68 8.00
CA THR A 13 -9.44 -0.92 8.91
C THR A 13 -9.46 -2.36 9.44
N SER A 14 -8.83 -3.29 8.70
CA SER A 14 -8.90 -4.73 8.94
C SER A 14 -7.63 -5.33 9.56
N PHE A 15 -6.45 -4.71 9.41
CA PHE A 15 -5.17 -5.25 9.90
C PHE A 15 -4.20 -4.17 10.42
N SER A 16 -3.24 -4.60 11.22
CA SER A 16 -2.07 -3.81 11.62
C SER A 16 -0.86 -4.21 10.79
N GLU A 17 0.07 -3.27 10.61
CA GLU A 17 1.38 -3.51 10.01
C GLU A 17 2.47 -3.42 11.08
N THR A 18 3.49 -4.27 11.01
CA THR A 18 4.73 -4.14 11.80
C THR A 18 5.92 -3.98 10.88
N PHE A 19 6.69 -2.93 11.09
CA PHE A 19 7.85 -2.56 10.29
C PHE A 19 9.14 -2.98 10.99
N ILE A 20 9.96 -3.74 10.28
CA ILE A 20 11.19 -4.33 10.81
C ILE A 20 12.34 -4.01 9.82
N PRO A 21 13.14 -2.95 10.04
CA PRO A 21 14.32 -2.69 9.22
C PRO A 21 15.31 -3.87 9.31
N VAL A 22 15.85 -4.25 8.15
CA VAL A 22 16.89 -5.28 8.02
C VAL A 22 18.21 -4.64 7.63
N GLU A 23 18.19 -3.60 6.80
CA GLU A 23 19.37 -2.92 6.29
C GLU A 23 19.05 -1.45 6.00
N GLY A 24 19.89 -0.55 6.51
CA GLY A 24 19.67 0.90 6.46
C GLY A 24 18.63 1.40 7.46
N THR A 25 18.29 2.69 7.36
CA THR A 25 17.33 3.35 8.26
C THR A 25 15.97 3.48 7.60
N LEU A 26 14.93 2.95 8.23
CA LEU A 26 13.54 3.07 7.76
C LEU A 26 12.85 4.25 8.44
N GLY A 27 12.31 5.18 7.65
CA GLY A 27 11.42 6.22 8.16
C GLY A 27 10.01 5.65 8.31
N VAL A 28 9.42 5.77 9.50
CA VAL A 28 8.02 5.37 9.75
C VAL A 28 7.31 6.49 10.48
N ASP A 29 6.20 6.97 9.94
CA ASP A 29 5.31 7.86 10.69
C ASP A 29 4.13 7.01 11.20
N VAL A 30 3.81 7.07 12.49
CA VAL A 30 2.66 6.37 13.10
C VAL A 30 1.89 7.35 13.99
N GLY A 31 0.67 7.67 13.59
CA GLY A 31 -0.12 8.70 14.26
C GLY A 31 0.59 10.05 14.28
N LYS A 32 1.03 10.47 15.47
CA LYS A 32 1.80 11.71 15.68
C LYS A 32 3.31 11.50 15.72
N GLU A 33 3.76 10.26 15.79
CA GLU A 33 5.17 9.91 15.93
C GLU A 33 5.85 9.84 14.57
N GLN A 34 7.10 10.30 14.52
CA GLN A 34 7.98 10.19 13.36
C GLN A 34 9.24 9.46 13.80
N LEU A 35 9.38 8.23 13.32
CA LEU A 35 10.40 7.28 13.74
C LEU A 35 11.47 7.11 12.65
N ARG A 36 12.68 6.80 13.08
CA ARG A 36 13.84 6.44 12.26
C ARG A 36 14.37 5.12 12.77
N LEU A 37 13.83 4.03 12.24
CA LEU A 37 14.14 2.69 12.72
C LEU A 37 15.45 2.19 12.11
N ILE A 38 16.36 1.70 12.96
CA ILE A 38 17.57 0.97 12.56
C ILE A 38 17.40 -0.54 12.79
N PRO A 39 18.22 -1.42 12.18
CA PRO A 39 18.12 -2.86 12.40
C PRO A 39 18.17 -3.21 13.89
N GLY A 40 17.20 -4.03 14.33
CA GLY A 40 16.97 -4.38 15.74
C GLY A 40 15.79 -3.65 16.38
N GLU A 41 15.31 -2.56 15.77
CA GLU A 41 14.12 -1.84 16.21
C GLU A 41 12.86 -2.29 15.47
N ILE A 42 11.68 -2.00 16.04
CA ILE A 42 10.39 -2.29 15.44
C ILE A 42 9.41 -1.14 15.66
N ALA A 43 8.49 -0.94 14.72
CA ALA A 43 7.31 -0.11 14.94
C ALA A 43 6.06 -0.84 14.48
N VAL A 44 4.96 -0.67 15.20
CA VAL A 44 3.65 -1.21 14.85
C VAL A 44 2.75 -0.05 14.46
N ALA A 45 2.09 -0.16 13.31
CA ALA A 45 0.95 0.67 12.93
C ALA A 45 -0.34 -0.09 13.22
N PRO A 46 -1.08 0.26 14.29
CA PRO A 46 -2.35 -0.37 14.60
C PRO A 46 -3.43 -0.08 13.55
N LYS A 47 -4.49 -0.89 13.57
CA LYS A 47 -5.71 -0.62 12.78
C LYS A 47 -6.22 0.79 13.06
N ASN A 48 -6.73 1.45 12.03
CA ASN A 48 -7.27 2.81 12.06
C ASN A 48 -6.28 3.89 12.48
N VAL A 49 -4.98 3.58 12.58
CA VAL A 49 -3.94 4.56 12.83
C VAL A 49 -3.29 4.96 11.51
N VAL A 50 -3.28 6.26 11.24
CA VAL A 50 -2.63 6.82 10.07
C VAL A 50 -1.13 6.58 10.15
N HIS A 51 -0.56 6.00 9.09
CA HIS A 51 0.85 5.72 9.01
C HIS A 51 1.39 5.84 7.59
N ARG A 52 2.72 5.85 7.48
CA ARG A 52 3.46 5.63 6.24
C ARG A 52 4.85 5.11 6.56
N PHE A 53 5.48 4.47 5.59
CA PHE A 53 6.91 4.18 5.61
C PHE A 53 7.59 4.81 4.40
N TYR A 54 8.86 5.17 4.54
CA TYR A 54 9.64 5.81 3.48
C TYR A 54 11.13 5.61 3.70
N ASN A 55 11.90 5.78 2.62
CA ASN A 55 13.35 5.82 2.66
C ASN A 55 13.82 7.27 2.90
N PRO A 56 14.35 7.61 4.10
CA PRO A 56 14.84 8.95 4.39
C PRO A 56 16.28 9.19 3.89
N GLY A 57 16.98 8.14 3.46
CA GLY A 57 18.39 8.17 3.13
C GLY A 57 18.68 8.36 1.63
N THR A 58 19.97 8.27 1.29
CA THR A 58 20.51 8.40 -0.06
C THR A 58 20.90 7.07 -0.69
N THR A 59 20.72 5.95 0.03
CA THR A 59 20.96 4.59 -0.45
C THR A 59 19.68 3.76 -0.35
N PRO A 60 19.52 2.69 -1.15
CA PRO A 60 18.44 1.73 -0.96
C PRO A 60 18.47 1.10 0.44
N ILE A 61 17.30 0.74 0.95
CA ILE A 61 17.14 0.07 2.25
C ILE A 61 16.37 -1.24 2.10
N ARG A 62 16.50 -2.15 3.07
CA ARG A 62 15.73 -3.41 3.14
C ARG A 62 15.04 -3.52 4.49
N PHE A 63 13.78 -3.94 4.46
CA PHE A 63 12.95 -4.06 5.64
C PHE A 63 11.85 -5.09 5.37
N GLN A 64 11.22 -5.57 6.44
CA GLN A 64 10.07 -6.44 6.40
C GLN A 64 8.83 -5.69 6.87
N VAL A 65 7.69 -6.04 6.29
CA VAL A 65 6.37 -5.63 6.76
C VAL A 65 5.59 -6.87 7.12
N LYS A 66 5.18 -6.97 8.39
CA LYS A 66 4.31 -8.06 8.86
C LYS A 66 2.88 -7.55 8.94
N ILE A 67 1.95 -8.29 8.35
CA ILE A 67 0.52 -8.00 8.38
C ILE A 67 -0.16 -8.93 9.39
N ALA A 68 -0.99 -8.36 10.28
CA ALA A 68 -1.72 -9.13 11.29
C ALA A 68 -3.13 -8.57 11.55
N PRO A 69 -4.21 -9.38 11.50
CA PRO A 69 -4.24 -10.77 11.02
C PRO A 69 -3.85 -10.87 9.54
N ALA A 70 -3.61 -12.08 9.03
CA ALA A 70 -3.29 -12.29 7.62
C ALA A 70 -4.50 -11.93 6.75
N GLU A 71 -4.26 -11.18 5.67
CA GLU A 71 -5.31 -10.68 4.77
C GLU A 71 -5.01 -11.04 3.32
N SER A 72 -5.73 -12.04 2.80
CA SER A 72 -5.54 -12.52 1.42
C SER A 72 -5.79 -11.43 0.38
N ARG A 73 -6.77 -10.56 0.63
CA ARG A 73 -7.10 -9.44 -0.25
C ARG A 73 -5.94 -8.46 -0.39
N PHE A 74 -5.22 -8.20 0.71
CA PHE A 74 -4.02 -7.37 0.68
C PHE A 74 -2.92 -8.01 -0.17
N LEU A 75 -2.63 -9.30 0.05
CA LEU A 75 -1.63 -10.03 -0.74
C LEU A 75 -1.96 -10.05 -2.24
N GLU A 76 -3.22 -10.31 -2.60
CA GLU A 76 -3.69 -10.25 -3.98
C GLU A 76 -3.51 -8.85 -4.58
N SER A 77 -3.76 -7.79 -3.80
CA SER A 77 -3.58 -6.41 -4.26
C SER A 77 -2.11 -6.09 -4.56
N LEU A 78 -1.17 -6.61 -3.76
CA LEU A 78 0.26 -6.47 -4.00
C LEU A 78 0.66 -7.20 -5.29
N CYS A 79 0.22 -8.45 -5.42
CA CYS A 79 0.47 -9.26 -6.61
C CYS A 79 0.00 -8.56 -7.91
N ILE A 80 -1.24 -8.06 -7.93
CA ILE A 80 -1.77 -7.31 -9.08
C ILE A 80 -1.02 -5.98 -9.26
N GLY A 81 -0.71 -5.28 -8.17
CA GLY A 81 0.00 -4.01 -8.22
C GLY A 81 1.39 -4.13 -8.86
N TYR A 82 2.17 -5.15 -8.47
CA TYR A 82 3.47 -5.44 -9.07
C TYR A 82 3.34 -5.88 -10.53
N GLY A 83 2.39 -6.77 -10.85
CA GLY A 83 2.18 -7.19 -12.23
C GLY A 83 1.79 -6.04 -13.17
N LEU A 84 0.99 -5.08 -12.68
CA LEU A 84 0.71 -3.85 -13.43
C LEU A 84 1.94 -2.96 -13.60
N ALA A 85 2.83 -2.92 -12.61
CA ALA A 85 4.06 -2.13 -12.70
C ALA A 85 5.03 -2.74 -13.71
N ASP A 86 5.19 -4.07 -13.69
CA ASP A 86 6.03 -4.82 -14.65
C ASP A 86 5.55 -4.63 -16.09
N ASP A 87 4.22 -4.58 -16.30
CA ASP A 87 3.61 -4.29 -17.60
C ASP A 87 3.65 -2.80 -18.02
N GLY A 88 4.25 -1.92 -17.22
CA GLY A 88 4.29 -0.48 -17.50
C GLY A 88 2.94 0.22 -17.40
N LEU A 89 1.96 -0.38 -16.72
CA LEU A 89 0.60 0.14 -16.53
C LEU A 89 0.46 0.99 -15.26
N THR A 90 1.57 1.45 -14.70
CA THR A 90 1.63 2.39 -13.58
C THR A 90 2.49 3.60 -13.92
N ASN A 91 2.29 4.71 -13.22
CA ASN A 91 3.20 5.85 -13.30
C ASN A 91 4.47 5.62 -12.45
N ASN A 92 5.40 6.58 -12.47
CA ASN A 92 6.64 6.52 -11.69
C ASN A 92 6.46 6.48 -10.14
N LYS A 93 5.23 6.62 -9.65
CA LYS A 93 4.85 6.46 -8.23
C LYS A 93 4.14 5.13 -7.95
N GLY A 94 4.08 4.22 -8.93
CA GLY A 94 3.38 2.95 -8.81
C GLY A 94 1.86 3.06 -8.84
N ILE A 95 1.30 4.20 -9.24
CA ILE A 95 -0.16 4.40 -9.31
C ILE A 95 -0.65 3.86 -10.66
N PRO A 96 -1.64 2.94 -10.69
CA PRO A 96 -2.22 2.42 -11.92
C PRO A 96 -2.74 3.51 -12.86
N ALA A 97 -2.43 3.39 -14.16
CA ALA A 97 -2.82 4.36 -15.19
C ALA A 97 -4.35 4.38 -15.42
N LYS A 98 -5.02 3.23 -15.27
CA LYS A 98 -6.48 3.11 -15.40
C LYS A 98 -7.15 3.35 -14.05
N LEU A 99 -8.11 4.28 -14.03
CA LEU A 99 -8.89 4.59 -12.82
C LEU A 99 -9.61 3.36 -12.24
N ASP A 100 -10.05 2.43 -13.09
CA ASP A 100 -10.68 1.19 -12.62
C ASP A 100 -9.69 0.27 -11.88
N HIS A 101 -8.44 0.17 -12.35
CA HIS A 101 -7.40 -0.60 -11.66
C HIS A 101 -7.05 0.06 -10.33
N LEU A 102 -6.88 1.38 -10.32
CA LEU A 102 -6.64 2.15 -9.09
C LEU A 102 -7.76 1.93 -8.07
N ALA A 103 -9.02 2.08 -8.49
CA ALA A 103 -10.17 1.96 -7.60
C ALA A 103 -10.30 0.55 -6.99
N VAL A 104 -10.16 -0.52 -7.79
CA VAL A 104 -10.26 -1.88 -7.26
C VAL A 104 -9.08 -2.22 -6.36
N LEU A 105 -7.86 -1.80 -6.71
CA LEU A 105 -6.68 -2.09 -5.88
C LEU A 105 -6.72 -1.37 -4.54
N MET A 106 -7.06 -0.09 -4.52
CA MET A 106 -7.13 0.67 -3.27
C MET A 106 -8.16 0.08 -2.30
N GLU A 107 -9.34 -0.26 -2.81
CA GLU A 107 -10.38 -0.87 -1.98
C GLU A 107 -10.00 -2.27 -1.52
N HIS A 108 -9.33 -3.06 -2.37
CA HIS A 108 -8.96 -4.44 -2.07
C HIS A 108 -7.76 -4.54 -1.12
N ALA A 109 -6.84 -3.57 -1.20
CA ALA A 109 -5.71 -3.40 -0.28
C ALA A 109 -6.12 -2.81 1.08
N ASP A 110 -7.40 -2.47 1.27
CA ASP A 110 -7.90 -1.73 2.44
C ASP A 110 -7.03 -0.51 2.81
N SER A 111 -6.55 0.21 1.80
CA SER A 111 -5.63 1.35 1.98
C SER A 111 -6.43 2.66 1.92
N ARG A 112 -6.80 3.16 3.09
CA ARG A 112 -7.65 4.35 3.25
C ARG A 112 -6.82 5.61 3.32
N PHE A 113 -7.19 6.64 2.57
CA PHE A 113 -6.44 7.90 2.53
C PHE A 113 -6.93 8.91 3.57
N THR A 114 -6.11 9.93 3.79
CA THR A 114 -6.39 11.03 4.71
C THR A 114 -6.41 12.38 3.99
N GLY A 115 -6.96 13.41 4.66
CA GLY A 115 -7.01 14.77 4.12
C GLY A 115 -7.91 14.89 2.88
N PHE A 116 -7.51 15.69 1.90
CA PHE A 116 -8.29 15.90 0.68
C PHE A 116 -8.58 14.61 -0.10
N LEU A 117 -7.66 13.64 -0.07
CA LEU A 117 -7.85 12.35 -0.74
C LEU A 117 -8.96 11.50 -0.08
N ALA A 118 -9.29 11.74 1.20
CA ALA A 118 -10.44 11.10 1.83
C ALA A 118 -11.77 11.60 1.27
N LEU A 119 -11.84 12.84 0.75
CA LEU A 119 -13.08 13.39 0.18
C LEU A 119 -13.49 12.69 -1.13
N ILE A 120 -12.51 12.23 -1.91
CA ILE A 120 -12.76 11.51 -3.18
C ILE A 120 -12.98 10.01 -2.97
N GLU A 121 -12.72 9.50 -1.77
CA GLU A 121 -12.81 8.08 -1.46
C GLU A 121 -14.18 7.46 -1.77
N PRO A 122 -15.34 8.07 -1.41
CA PRO A 122 -16.64 7.48 -1.73
C PRO A 122 -16.87 7.31 -3.23
N ILE A 123 -16.30 8.19 -4.06
CA ILE A 123 -16.37 8.11 -5.51
C ILE A 123 -15.54 6.93 -6.01
N LEU A 124 -14.31 6.78 -5.50
CA LEU A 124 -13.43 5.66 -5.82
C LEU A 124 -14.04 4.32 -5.39
N LEU A 125 -14.67 4.24 -4.23
CA LEU A 125 -15.35 3.02 -3.76
C LEU A 125 -16.54 2.65 -4.65
N ARG A 126 -17.36 3.63 -5.06
CA ARG A 126 -18.44 3.38 -6.04
C ARG A 126 -17.88 2.92 -7.38
N ARG A 127 -16.75 3.48 -7.82
CA ARG A 127 -16.07 3.06 -9.05
C ARG A 127 -15.54 1.63 -8.91
N ALA A 128 -14.94 1.27 -7.78
CA ALA A 128 -14.45 -0.07 -7.48
C ALA A 128 -15.58 -1.12 -7.54
N VAL A 129 -16.75 -0.82 -6.95
CA VAL A 129 -17.94 -1.68 -7.04
C VAL A 129 -18.36 -1.90 -8.49
N ARG A 130 -18.40 -0.83 -9.30
CA ARG A 130 -18.74 -0.94 -10.74
C ARG A 130 -17.69 -1.74 -11.52
N ALA A 131 -16.41 -1.51 -11.25
CA ALA A 131 -15.31 -2.23 -11.91
C ALA A 131 -15.32 -3.73 -11.58
N ARG A 132 -15.59 -4.10 -10.31
CA ARG A 132 -15.80 -5.49 -9.91
C ARG A 132 -16.97 -6.13 -10.65
N LYS A 133 -18.13 -5.45 -10.73
CA LYS A 133 -19.29 -5.94 -11.49
C LYS A 133 -18.99 -6.16 -12.98
N LYS A 134 -18.04 -5.41 -13.54
CA LYS A 134 -17.55 -5.58 -14.92
C LYS A 134 -16.47 -6.65 -15.07
N GLY A 135 -16.12 -7.38 -14.00
CA GLY A 135 -15.11 -8.45 -14.04
C GLY A 135 -13.66 -7.97 -14.00
N VAL A 136 -13.39 -6.67 -13.80
CA VAL A 136 -12.02 -6.12 -13.82
C VAL A 136 -11.13 -6.82 -12.80
N MET A 137 -11.62 -7.00 -11.57
CA MET A 137 -10.83 -7.66 -10.51
C MET A 137 -10.51 -9.12 -10.84
N ASN A 138 -11.46 -9.86 -11.43
CA ASN A 138 -11.26 -11.25 -11.81
C ASN A 138 -10.23 -11.38 -12.93
N ALA A 139 -10.31 -10.51 -13.94
CA ALA A 139 -9.34 -10.47 -15.03
C ALA A 139 -7.92 -10.13 -14.54
N LEU A 140 -7.79 -9.18 -13.62
CA LEU A 140 -6.49 -8.84 -13.00
C LEU A 140 -5.94 -10.01 -12.17
N ARG A 141 -6.78 -10.66 -11.36
CA ARG A 141 -6.38 -11.80 -10.53
C ARG A 141 -5.93 -12.98 -11.40
N GLU A 142 -6.68 -13.31 -12.45
CA GLU A 142 -6.34 -14.38 -13.39
C GLU A 142 -4.99 -14.12 -14.09
N LYS A 143 -4.71 -12.86 -14.42
CA LYS A 143 -3.49 -12.49 -15.13
C LYS A 143 -2.25 -12.52 -14.23
N TYR A 144 -2.34 -12.04 -12.98
CA TYR A 144 -1.15 -11.78 -12.16
C TYR A 144 -0.98 -12.69 -10.95
N CYS A 145 -2.05 -13.32 -10.44
CA CYS A 145 -2.04 -14.05 -9.16
C CYS A 145 -2.38 -15.53 -9.28
N ARG A 146 -2.11 -16.12 -10.45
CA ARG A 146 -2.15 -17.57 -10.67
C ARG A 146 -0.79 -18.18 -10.40
#